data_AF-A0A6G0RMT4-F1
#
_entry.id   AF-A0A6G0RMT4-F1
#
_cell.length_a   1.000
_cell.length_b   1.000
_cell.length_c   1.000
_cell.angle_alpha   90.00
_cell.angle_beta   90.00
_cell.angle_gamma   90.00
#
_symmetry.space_group_name_H-M   'P 1'
#
loop_
_entity.id
_entity.type
_entity.pdbx_description
1 polymer ?
#
loop_
_entity_poly.entity_id
_entity_poly.type
_entity_poly.pdbx_seq_one_letter_code
_entity_poly.pdbx_strand_id
1 'polypeptide(L)'
;MRVNVKVHGLQFVVPCGEGSQTCRWLGLAVAQRYALAAPHGRCRTREDAHIKLGFFLPAAIIKSNGQVLQPEKRIAEACKDNETLTVQLQQEVPVNEIGTPQFTAWTASAFFPSQKRVDIPDHASDAKADSKSTTVLGISSKQSQQQQAATTEDQVGDAEAKGDSSAEELKQYAHAEMLQQVNSGQFLTDMEVEAAFLYDWSRIRVEDIEKDPRERDLLQELLLLRFSELNAGYMHYATGSSELTYGMNGAEFSHFLHECELTRFHESNDQKVVEKAISQTLRHDGLVAMSDRGTLSRVGFLHALLRVVQAVSSSKAPFSETFDSMLKAQILPTITRLTSGPFRDHSHHDKMVAIFQEAKPKLLKLYAKYAQDHAPKPSIRKKSDNPETEDGSVSAPSCPPVSTTWPLLLSAVGLKSMLYDCGMFCSGTPEEQEAMFGRAVDQSFSGMREVERVEDRMLVFSEFLEITARVALTVLENENELPPRDAIKLALEAVRSLPLKQEAPKARK
;
A
#
# COMPACT_ATOMS: atom_id res chain seq x y z
N MET A 1 -14.64 -10.26 39.50
CA MET A 1 -15.09 -8.86 39.43
C MET A 1 -16.07 -8.69 38.26
N ARG A 2 -17.16 -7.95 38.49
CA ARG A 2 -18.14 -7.50 37.50
C ARG A 2 -18.58 -6.07 37.82
N VAL A 3 -18.96 -5.30 36.81
CA VAL A 3 -19.50 -3.94 36.97
C VAL A 3 -20.85 -3.79 36.29
N ASN A 4 -21.70 -2.94 36.84
CA ASN A 4 -22.99 -2.57 36.26
C ASN A 4 -22.82 -1.27 35.48
N VAL A 5 -23.06 -1.28 34.17
CA VAL A 5 -22.86 -0.10 33.32
C VAL A 5 -24.19 0.41 32.78
N LYS A 6 -24.41 1.71 32.86
CA LYS A 6 -25.56 2.41 32.28
C LYS A 6 -25.13 3.21 31.06
N VAL A 7 -25.84 3.08 29.96
CA VAL A 7 -25.58 3.83 28.72
C VAL A 7 -26.90 4.07 27.98
N HIS A 8 -27.22 5.34 27.72
CA HIS A 8 -28.45 5.78 27.04
C HIS A 8 -29.73 5.07 27.52
N GLY A 9 -29.89 4.95 28.85
CA GLY A 9 -31.06 4.31 29.46
C GLY A 9 -31.02 2.77 29.52
N LEU A 10 -30.08 2.13 28.83
CA LEU A 10 -29.83 0.69 28.93
C LEU A 10 -28.86 0.37 30.07
N GLN A 11 -28.97 -0.83 30.63
CA GLN A 11 -28.08 -1.35 31.66
C GLN A 11 -27.50 -2.69 31.24
N PHE A 12 -26.17 -2.82 31.34
CA PHE A 12 -25.46 -4.06 31.09
C PHE A 12 -24.67 -4.50 32.32
N VAL A 13 -24.51 -5.81 32.49
CA VAL A 13 -23.57 -6.39 33.44
C VAL A 13 -22.33 -6.83 32.68
N VAL A 14 -21.18 -6.21 32.95
CA VAL A 14 -19.92 -6.53 32.29
C VAL A 14 -19.05 -7.36 33.24
N PRO A 15 -18.78 -8.65 32.91
CA PRO A 15 -17.81 -9.44 33.66
C PRO A 15 -16.40 -8.95 33.35
N CYS A 16 -15.62 -8.62 34.38
CA CYS A 16 -14.28 -8.06 34.27
C CYS A 16 -13.17 -9.04 34.71
N GLY A 17 -13.51 -10.28 35.05
CA GLY A 17 -12.55 -11.26 35.57
C GLY A 17 -11.89 -10.74 36.86
N GLU A 18 -10.56 -10.70 36.89
CA GLU A 18 -9.79 -10.11 38.00
C GLU A 18 -9.74 -8.57 37.96
N GLY A 19 -10.32 -7.93 36.95
CA GLY A 19 -10.28 -6.47 36.78
C GLY A 19 -8.93 -5.95 36.27
N SER A 20 -8.09 -6.82 35.69
CA SER A 20 -6.79 -6.47 35.11
C SER A 20 -6.87 -5.62 33.83
N GLN A 21 -8.03 -5.60 33.19
CA GLN A 21 -8.30 -4.77 32.02
C GLN A 21 -8.39 -3.29 32.38
N THR A 22 -8.16 -2.42 31.39
CA THR A 22 -8.20 -0.96 31.55
C THR A 22 -9.62 -0.40 31.47
N CYS A 23 -9.84 0.79 32.02
CA CYS A 23 -11.10 1.50 31.86
C CYS A 23 -11.40 1.80 30.37
N ARG A 24 -10.38 2.02 29.55
CA ARG A 24 -10.51 2.10 28.09
C ARG A 24 -11.14 0.85 27.48
N TRP A 25 -10.66 -0.34 27.86
CA TRP A 25 -11.23 -1.60 27.41
C TRP A 25 -12.69 -1.72 27.83
N LEU A 26 -13.03 -1.33 29.06
CA LEU A 26 -14.41 -1.32 29.55
C LEU A 26 -15.30 -0.43 28.66
N GLY A 27 -14.85 0.78 28.32
CA GLY A 27 -15.57 1.68 27.42
C GLY A 27 -15.88 1.03 26.06
N LEU A 28 -14.88 0.42 25.43
CA LEU A 28 -15.04 -0.27 24.14
C LEU A 28 -15.99 -1.48 24.24
N ALA A 29 -15.87 -2.29 25.29
CA ALA A 29 -16.72 -3.45 25.50
C ALA A 29 -18.20 -3.03 25.66
N VAL A 30 -18.44 -1.91 26.35
CA VAL A 30 -19.80 -1.35 26.49
C VAL A 30 -20.31 -0.77 25.18
N ALA A 31 -19.48 -0.04 24.43
CA ALA A 31 -19.84 0.48 23.11
C ALA A 31 -20.27 -0.64 22.14
N GLN A 32 -19.50 -1.74 22.10
CA GLN A 32 -19.82 -2.90 21.27
C GLN A 32 -21.12 -3.57 21.71
N ARG A 33 -21.33 -3.77 23.03
CA ARG A 33 -22.58 -4.35 23.55
C ARG A 33 -23.78 -3.46 23.28
N TYR A 34 -23.62 -2.15 23.38
CA TYR A 34 -24.66 -1.18 23.05
C TYR A 34 -25.02 -1.24 21.56
N ALA A 35 -24.02 -1.32 20.67
CA ALA A 35 -24.25 -1.48 19.23
C ALA A 35 -24.99 -2.78 18.90
N LEU A 36 -24.64 -3.89 19.57
CA LEU A 36 -25.31 -5.19 19.38
C LEU A 36 -26.71 -5.25 19.98
N ALA A 37 -27.00 -4.42 21.00
CA ALA A 37 -28.34 -4.30 21.57
C ALA A 37 -29.32 -3.52 20.67
N ALA A 38 -28.83 -2.90 19.58
CA ALA A 38 -29.70 -2.32 18.56
C ALA A 38 -30.58 -3.41 17.93
N PRO A 39 -31.89 -3.16 17.75
CA PRO A 39 -32.78 -4.14 17.13
C PRO A 39 -32.31 -4.45 15.70
N HIS A 40 -31.98 -5.71 15.44
CA HIS A 40 -31.59 -6.19 14.10
C HIS A 40 -32.86 -6.40 13.26
N GLY A 41 -33.34 -5.34 12.61
CA GLY A 41 -34.51 -5.41 11.74
C GLY A 41 -34.98 -4.05 11.20
N ARG A 42 -35.93 -4.07 10.27
CA ARG A 42 -36.60 -2.86 9.76
C ARG A 42 -37.44 -2.28 10.90
N CYS A 43 -36.91 -1.26 11.57
CA CYS A 43 -37.61 -0.62 12.68
C CYS A 43 -38.99 -0.16 12.20
N ARG A 44 -40.05 -0.60 12.87
CA ARG A 44 -41.41 -0.25 12.48
C ARG A 44 -41.59 1.24 12.75
N THR A 45 -42.26 1.95 11.86
CA THR A 45 -42.46 3.42 11.85
C THR A 45 -43.14 4.01 13.10
N ARG A 46 -43.45 3.18 14.10
CA ARG A 46 -44.07 3.54 15.39
C ARG A 46 -43.19 3.26 16.61
N GLU A 47 -42.01 2.69 16.43
CA GLU A 47 -41.05 2.50 17.52
C GLU A 47 -40.04 3.64 17.48
N ASP A 48 -39.96 4.43 18.56
CA ASP A 48 -38.85 5.35 18.76
C ASP A 48 -37.57 4.51 18.94
N ALA A 49 -36.86 4.26 17.84
CA ALA A 49 -35.54 3.67 17.88
C ALA A 49 -34.58 4.66 18.53
N HIS A 50 -34.52 4.67 19.86
CA HIS A 50 -33.54 5.43 20.62
C HIS A 50 -32.09 4.96 20.34
N ILE A 51 -31.92 3.83 19.64
CA ILE A 51 -30.63 3.26 19.24
C ILE A 51 -30.49 3.38 17.73
N LYS A 52 -29.79 4.42 17.24
CA LYS A 52 -29.40 4.46 15.81
C LYS A 52 -28.28 3.46 15.57
N LEU A 53 -28.33 2.76 14.44
CA LEU A 53 -27.24 1.89 13.98
C LEU A 53 -26.01 2.74 13.68
N GLY A 54 -24.84 2.35 14.21
CA GLY A 54 -23.60 3.10 14.00
C GLY A 54 -22.43 2.60 14.84
N PHE A 55 -21.25 3.16 14.55
CA PHE A 55 -20.05 2.98 15.36
C PHE A 55 -20.08 3.96 16.53
N PHE A 56 -19.87 3.48 17.76
CA PHE A 56 -19.92 4.30 18.97
C PHE A 56 -18.54 4.41 19.60
N LEU A 57 -18.08 5.63 19.86
CA LEU A 57 -16.83 5.89 20.59
C LEU A 57 -17.13 6.21 22.06
N PRO A 58 -16.40 5.64 23.03
CA PRO A 58 -16.57 6.05 24.42
C PRO A 58 -16.04 7.47 24.64
N ALA A 59 -16.89 8.32 25.24
CA ALA A 59 -16.62 9.72 25.55
C ALA A 59 -16.28 9.96 27.01
N ALA A 60 -16.78 9.11 27.92
CA ALA A 60 -16.41 9.12 29.34
C ALA A 60 -16.92 7.86 30.05
N ILE A 61 -16.26 7.50 31.15
CA ILE A 61 -16.78 6.51 32.11
C ILE A 61 -16.87 7.20 33.47
N ILE A 62 -18.08 7.29 34.01
CA ILE A 62 -18.40 8.12 35.16
C ILE A 62 -18.96 7.24 36.28
N LYS A 63 -18.42 7.36 37.49
CA LYS A 63 -18.94 6.71 38.68
C LYS A 63 -20.23 7.37 39.19
N SER A 64 -20.94 6.67 40.08
CA SER A 64 -22.11 7.21 40.78
C SER A 64 -21.83 8.51 41.57
N ASN A 65 -20.58 8.73 42.01
CA ASN A 65 -20.16 9.95 42.69
C ASN A 65 -19.74 11.09 41.72
N GLY A 66 -19.91 10.93 40.41
CA GLY A 66 -19.53 11.90 39.39
C GLY A 66 -18.06 11.85 38.96
N GLN A 67 -17.23 10.99 39.56
CA GLN A 67 -15.82 10.86 39.18
C GLN A 67 -15.68 10.24 37.78
N VAL A 68 -14.98 10.93 36.87
CA VAL A 68 -14.58 10.38 35.57
C VAL A 68 -13.34 9.49 35.75
N LEU A 69 -13.41 8.27 35.24
CA LEU A 69 -12.33 7.30 35.30
C LEU A 69 -11.30 7.57 34.20
N GLN A 70 -10.01 7.52 34.54
CA GLN A 70 -8.93 7.66 33.56
C GLN A 70 -8.84 6.42 32.68
N PRO A 71 -8.70 6.54 31.34
CA PRO A 71 -8.73 5.39 30.43
C PRO A 71 -7.68 4.32 30.72
N GLU A 72 -6.51 4.70 31.24
CA GLU A 72 -5.33 3.85 31.42
C GLU A 72 -5.38 3.05 32.72
N LYS A 73 -6.20 3.48 33.70
CA LYS A 73 -6.31 2.80 35.00
C LYS A 73 -6.96 1.43 34.85
N ARG A 74 -6.48 0.45 35.63
CA ARG A 74 -7.10 -0.86 35.69
C ARG A 74 -8.45 -0.80 36.39
N ILE A 75 -9.39 -1.62 35.95
CA ILE A 75 -10.74 -1.65 36.53
C ILE A 75 -10.68 -2.03 38.01
N ALA A 76 -9.83 -2.96 38.41
CA ALA A 76 -9.66 -3.36 39.81
C ALA A 76 -9.13 -2.24 40.72
N GLU A 77 -8.34 -1.30 40.17
CA GLU A 77 -7.81 -0.14 40.91
C GLU A 77 -8.84 0.99 40.97
N ALA A 78 -9.64 1.12 39.92
CA ALA A 78 -10.57 2.22 39.75
C ALA A 78 -11.96 1.93 40.29
N CYS A 79 -12.40 0.66 40.34
CA CYS A 79 -13.77 0.27 40.64
C CYS A 79 -13.85 -0.82 41.72
N LYS A 80 -15.02 -0.95 42.35
CA LYS A 80 -15.37 -2.07 43.23
C LYS A 80 -16.22 -3.11 42.50
N ASP A 81 -16.23 -4.34 43.00
CA ASP A 81 -17.11 -5.38 42.48
C ASP A 81 -18.59 -4.96 42.64
N ASN A 82 -19.39 -5.16 41.58
CA ASN A 82 -20.78 -4.72 41.44
C ASN A 82 -21.00 -3.20 41.41
N GLU A 83 -19.96 -2.38 41.30
CA GLU A 83 -20.11 -0.92 41.21
C GLU A 83 -20.90 -0.52 39.96
N THR A 84 -21.73 0.53 40.10
CA THR A 84 -22.52 1.09 39.00
C THR A 84 -21.80 2.27 38.38
N LEU A 85 -21.57 2.18 37.07
CA LEU A 85 -20.89 3.17 36.24
C LEU A 85 -21.84 3.66 35.14
N THR A 86 -21.62 4.87 34.66
CA THR A 86 -22.29 5.44 33.47
C THR A 86 -21.26 5.59 32.37
N VAL A 87 -21.49 4.97 31.21
CA VAL A 87 -20.63 5.13 30.03
C VAL A 87 -21.33 6.07 29.07
N GLN A 88 -20.68 7.18 28.76
CA GLN A 88 -21.12 8.11 27.73
C GLN A 88 -20.54 7.67 26.40
N LEU A 89 -21.40 7.51 25.39
CA LEU A 89 -21.00 7.17 24.03
C LEU A 89 -21.23 8.37 23.12
N GLN A 90 -20.26 8.62 22.25
CA GLN A 90 -20.34 9.58 21.17
C GLN A 90 -20.85 8.88 19.93
N GLN A 91 -22.01 9.33 19.44
CA GLN A 91 -22.67 8.79 18.25
C GLN A 91 -22.15 9.44 16.96
N GLU A 92 -21.82 10.73 17.04
CA GLU A 92 -21.29 11.53 15.93
C GLU A 92 -20.05 12.27 16.46
N VAL A 93 -18.97 12.26 15.68
CA VAL A 93 -17.78 13.04 15.98
C VAL A 93 -17.98 14.42 15.37
N PRO A 94 -18.21 15.48 16.17
CA PRO A 94 -18.37 16.81 15.64
C PRO A 94 -17.09 17.21 14.92
N VAL A 95 -17.22 17.89 13.80
CA VAL A 95 -16.10 18.46 13.07
C VAL A 95 -16.10 19.97 13.27
N ASN A 96 -14.93 20.58 13.39
CA ASN A 96 -14.80 22.03 13.44
C ASN A 96 -15.00 22.64 12.03
N GLU A 97 -14.90 23.97 11.93
CA GLU A 97 -15.10 24.72 10.68
C GLU A 97 -14.12 24.33 9.55
N ILE A 98 -12.99 23.72 9.89
CA ILE A 98 -11.97 23.23 8.93
C ILE A 98 -12.09 21.72 8.68
N GLY A 99 -13.15 21.06 9.16
CA GLY A 99 -13.39 19.63 8.96
C GLY A 99 -12.62 18.70 9.90
N THR A 100 -11.87 19.21 10.87
CA THR A 100 -11.13 18.38 11.85
C THR A 100 -12.09 17.78 12.88
N PRO A 101 -12.02 16.47 13.15
CA PRO A 101 -12.81 15.82 14.18
C PRO A 101 -12.45 16.33 15.59
N GLN A 102 -13.45 16.65 16.38
CA GLN A 102 -13.32 17.07 17.78
C GLN A 102 -13.64 15.90 18.72
N PHE A 103 -12.61 15.44 19.41
CA PHE A 103 -12.72 14.37 20.40
C PHE A 103 -12.81 14.93 21.81
N THR A 104 -13.51 14.21 22.70
CA THR A 104 -13.48 14.55 24.13
C THR A 104 -12.09 14.29 24.70
N ALA A 105 -11.72 14.98 25.79
CA ALA A 105 -10.43 14.77 26.47
C ALA A 105 -10.22 13.30 26.88
N TRP A 106 -11.29 12.60 27.25
CA TRP A 106 -11.22 11.18 27.60
C TRP A 106 -10.95 10.31 26.37
N THR A 107 -11.67 10.53 25.26
CA THR A 107 -11.44 9.83 23.98
C THR A 107 -10.03 10.10 23.48
N ALA A 108 -9.57 11.35 23.63
CA ALA A 108 -8.23 11.77 23.27
C ALA A 108 -7.16 10.94 24.04
N SER A 109 -7.26 10.90 25.38
CA SER A 109 -6.36 10.13 26.24
C SER A 109 -6.42 8.62 25.98
N ALA A 110 -7.62 8.09 25.69
CA ALA A 110 -7.81 6.65 25.50
C ALA A 110 -7.16 6.13 24.21
N PHE A 111 -7.27 6.86 23.11
CA PHE A 111 -6.97 6.32 21.77
C PHE A 111 -5.80 6.99 21.05
N PHE A 112 -5.32 8.15 21.51
CA PHE A 112 -4.17 8.82 20.91
C PHE A 112 -3.02 8.84 21.92
N PRO A 113 -1.96 8.02 21.72
CA PRO A 113 -0.89 7.90 22.68
C PRO A 113 -0.06 9.19 22.75
N SER A 114 -0.05 9.85 23.90
CA SER A 114 0.97 10.87 24.22
C SER A 114 2.34 10.19 24.34
N GLN A 115 3.34 10.58 23.55
CA GLN A 115 4.69 9.98 23.55
C GLN A 115 5.51 10.21 24.83
N LYS A 116 4.99 10.89 25.86
CA LYS A 116 5.65 10.97 27.17
C LYS A 116 5.19 9.85 28.10
N ARG A 117 5.67 8.63 27.86
CA ARG A 117 5.79 7.64 28.95
C ARG A 117 7.04 7.95 29.73
N VAL A 118 6.89 8.69 30.83
CA VAL A 118 7.89 8.67 31.91
C VAL A 118 7.76 7.31 32.57
N ASP A 119 8.78 6.47 32.41
CA ASP A 119 8.93 5.23 33.17
C ASP A 119 8.92 5.59 34.66
N ILE A 120 7.86 5.17 35.37
CA ILE A 120 7.85 5.17 36.82
C ILE A 120 8.54 3.86 37.23
N PRO A 121 9.67 3.89 37.95
CA PRO A 121 10.31 2.67 38.42
C PRO A 121 9.45 2.04 39.51
N ASP A 122 8.95 0.83 39.25
CA ASP A 122 8.38 -0.03 40.30
C ASP A 122 9.52 -0.53 41.20
N HIS A 123 9.64 0.07 42.38
CA HIS A 123 10.36 -0.49 43.50
C HIS A 123 9.46 -0.53 44.74
N ALA A 124 9.03 -1.74 45.09
CA ALA A 124 8.88 -2.16 46.48
C ALA A 124 9.20 -3.66 46.58
N SER A 125 10.15 -3.93 47.46
CA SER A 125 10.84 -5.17 47.74
C SER A 125 10.04 -6.13 48.62
N ASP A 126 10.31 -7.44 48.49
CA ASP A 126 10.98 -8.28 49.50
C ASP A 126 10.46 -9.72 49.54
N ALA A 127 11.32 -10.67 49.16
CA ALA A 127 11.52 -11.94 49.87
C ALA A 127 12.87 -12.55 49.45
N LYS A 128 13.71 -12.83 50.46
CA LYS A 128 15.12 -13.24 50.39
C LYS A 128 15.35 -14.74 50.11
N ALA A 129 16.62 -15.01 49.76
CA ALA A 129 17.45 -16.22 49.97
C ALA A 129 17.39 -17.28 48.84
N ASP A 130 18.48 -17.88 48.35
CA ASP A 130 19.86 -17.98 48.87
C ASP A 130 20.85 -18.45 47.76
N SER A 131 22.13 -18.02 47.89
CA SER A 131 23.38 -18.76 47.62
C SER A 131 23.76 -19.37 46.24
N LYS A 132 24.81 -18.80 45.60
CA LYS A 132 26.22 -19.32 45.48
C LYS A 132 26.92 -19.06 44.12
N SER A 133 27.96 -18.20 44.18
CA SER A 133 29.34 -18.32 43.64
C SER A 133 29.59 -19.07 42.32
N THR A 134 30.31 -18.44 41.37
CA THR A 134 31.77 -18.65 41.15
C THR A 134 32.32 -17.77 40.00
N THR A 135 33.48 -17.19 40.27
CA THR A 135 34.32 -16.27 39.48
C THR A 135 35.39 -17.03 38.66
N VAL A 136 35.66 -16.62 37.40
CA VAL A 136 36.97 -16.68 36.71
C VAL A 136 36.96 -15.58 35.61
N LEU A 137 37.57 -14.40 35.79
CA LEU A 137 38.97 -13.97 35.53
C LEU A 137 39.45 -13.95 34.06
N GLY A 138 39.84 -12.74 33.62
CA GLY A 138 40.90 -12.46 32.62
C GLY A 138 40.41 -11.92 31.27
N ILE A 139 40.96 -10.89 30.62
CA ILE A 139 42.21 -10.12 30.74
C ILE A 139 41.99 -8.72 30.12
N SER A 140 42.69 -7.73 30.66
CA SER A 140 42.67 -6.29 30.35
C SER A 140 43.59 -5.85 29.18
N SER A 141 43.42 -4.59 28.74
CA SER A 141 44.41 -3.62 28.18
C SER A 141 44.35 -3.43 26.64
N LYS A 142 44.40 -2.22 26.06
CA LYS A 142 44.88 -0.88 26.46
C LYS A 142 44.24 0.17 25.52
N GLN A 143 43.70 1.28 26.05
CA GLN A 143 44.24 2.66 25.97
C GLN A 143 44.45 3.27 24.57
N SER A 144 43.68 4.32 24.29
CA SER A 144 44.22 5.64 23.90
C SER A 144 43.19 6.75 24.17
N GLN A 145 43.48 7.57 25.18
CA GLN A 145 42.88 8.87 25.48
C GLN A 145 43.79 9.98 24.95
N GLN A 146 43.18 11.09 24.53
CA GLN A 146 43.59 12.53 24.62
C GLN A 146 43.02 13.25 23.39
N GLN A 147 42.28 14.36 23.48
CA GLN A 147 42.53 15.57 24.29
C GLN A 147 41.25 16.40 24.55
N GLN A 148 41.22 17.04 25.71
CA GLN A 148 40.34 18.13 26.19
C GLN A 148 40.65 19.45 25.42
N ALA A 149 39.87 20.55 25.42
CA ALA A 149 39.26 21.34 26.50
C ALA A 149 38.27 22.36 25.86
N ALA A 150 37.05 22.56 26.36
CA ALA A 150 36.62 23.40 27.50
C ALA A 150 36.86 24.92 27.32
N THR A 151 35.76 25.67 27.17
CA THR A 151 35.54 27.02 27.74
C THR A 151 34.07 27.13 28.14
N THR A 152 33.82 27.71 29.31
CA THR A 152 32.52 27.90 29.96
C THR A 152 32.54 29.29 30.61
N GLU A 153 31.34 29.80 30.92
CA GLU A 153 30.99 31.07 31.59
C GLU A 153 30.65 32.20 30.60
N ASP A 154 29.45 32.80 30.59
CA ASP A 154 28.70 33.30 31.74
C ASP A 154 27.16 33.35 31.53
N GLN A 155 26.43 33.38 32.64
CA GLN A 155 24.95 33.40 32.76
C GLN A 155 24.31 34.78 32.46
N VAL A 156 23.01 34.79 32.09
CA VAL A 156 21.89 35.60 32.67
C VAL A 156 20.70 35.68 31.69
N GLY A 157 19.48 35.35 32.17
CA GLY A 157 18.15 35.62 31.56
C GLY A 157 17.82 34.76 30.33
N ASP A 158 16.62 34.26 30.07
CA ASP A 158 15.27 34.59 30.50
C ASP A 158 14.38 33.33 30.41
N ALA A 159 13.32 33.32 31.21
CA ALA A 159 12.31 32.28 31.24
C ALA A 159 11.24 32.53 30.15
N GLU A 160 11.42 31.98 28.96
CA GLU A 160 10.44 31.84 27.84
C GLU A 160 11.08 30.82 26.87
N ALA A 161 10.49 29.75 26.33
CA ALA A 161 9.11 29.46 25.96
C ALA A 161 8.82 27.95 26.15
N LYS A 162 7.70 27.63 26.79
CA LYS A 162 7.18 26.26 26.93
C LYS A 162 5.91 26.05 26.09
N GLY A 163 5.81 26.75 24.96
CA GLY A 163 4.64 26.78 24.08
C GLY A 163 4.74 25.98 22.78
N ASP A 164 5.94 25.59 22.33
CA ASP A 164 6.14 25.08 20.97
C ASP A 164 5.84 23.58 20.77
N SER A 165 5.81 22.79 21.85
CA SER A 165 5.58 21.32 21.78
C SER A 165 4.26 20.99 21.08
N SER A 166 3.19 21.74 21.35
CA SER A 166 1.87 21.47 20.78
C SER A 166 1.79 21.83 19.29
N ALA A 167 2.49 22.87 18.84
CA ALA A 167 2.53 23.29 17.44
C ALA A 167 3.41 22.33 16.62
N GLU A 168 4.49 21.82 17.22
CA GLU A 168 5.38 20.85 16.58
C GLU A 168 4.74 19.45 16.53
N GLU A 169 4.00 19.05 17.56
CA GLU A 169 3.16 17.84 17.56
C GLU A 169 2.03 17.94 16.53
N LEU A 170 1.39 19.10 16.39
CA LEU A 170 0.36 19.33 15.37
C LEU A 170 0.97 19.31 13.95
N LYS A 171 2.17 19.87 13.76
CA LYS A 171 2.93 19.77 12.49
C LYS A 171 3.31 18.33 12.18
N GLN A 172 3.71 17.55 13.17
CA GLN A 172 4.04 16.13 12.98
C GLN A 172 2.81 15.27 12.71
N TYR A 173 1.68 15.57 13.35
CA TYR A 173 0.39 14.92 13.06
C TYR A 173 -0.11 15.29 11.67
N ALA A 174 -0.10 16.57 11.30
CA ALA A 174 -0.43 17.02 9.95
C ALA A 174 0.52 16.39 8.93
N HIS A 175 1.80 16.26 9.25
CA HIS A 175 2.76 15.56 8.41
C HIS A 175 2.47 14.06 8.32
N ALA A 176 2.06 13.39 9.40
CA ALA A 176 1.72 11.97 9.42
C ALA A 176 0.39 11.65 8.72
N GLU A 177 -0.62 12.51 8.88
CA GLU A 177 -1.89 12.45 8.17
C GLU A 177 -1.69 12.76 6.68
N MET A 178 -0.92 13.81 6.36
CA MET A 178 -0.44 14.06 5.00
C MET A 178 0.31 12.86 4.47
N LEU A 179 1.16 12.18 5.27
CA LEU A 179 1.83 10.95 4.87
C LEU A 179 0.85 9.83 4.60
N GLN A 180 -0.19 9.65 5.42
CA GLN A 180 -1.22 8.64 5.24
C GLN A 180 -2.08 8.91 4.00
N GLN A 181 -2.40 10.18 3.73
CA GLN A 181 -3.15 10.61 2.55
C GLN A 181 -2.30 10.52 1.27
N VAL A 182 -1.05 10.99 1.32
CA VAL A 182 -0.01 10.73 0.31
C VAL A 182 0.12 9.23 0.07
N ASN A 183 0.04 8.44 1.13
CA ASN A 183 0.11 6.99 1.06
C ASN A 183 -1.20 6.33 0.57
N SER A 184 -2.34 6.99 0.63
CA SER A 184 -3.53 6.47 -0.07
C SER A 184 -3.41 6.68 -1.58
N GLY A 185 -2.63 7.67 -2.00
CA GLY A 185 -2.51 8.12 -3.39
C GLY A 185 -3.83 8.60 -3.99
N GLN A 186 -4.87 8.78 -3.17
CA GLN A 186 -6.18 9.30 -3.52
C GLN A 186 -6.33 10.67 -2.87
N PHE A 187 -6.40 11.71 -3.70
CA PHE A 187 -6.54 13.08 -3.24
C PHE A 187 -7.99 13.51 -3.41
N LEU A 188 -8.59 14.05 -2.35
CA LEU A 188 -9.96 14.53 -2.31
C LEU A 188 -10.06 16.02 -2.62
N THR A 189 -8.97 16.77 -2.41
CA THR A 189 -8.92 18.22 -2.60
C THR A 189 -7.67 18.67 -3.35
N ASP A 190 -7.76 19.80 -4.06
CA ASP A 190 -6.60 20.40 -4.75
C ASP A 190 -5.46 20.74 -3.77
N MET A 191 -5.79 21.08 -2.53
CA MET A 191 -4.80 21.34 -1.48
C MET A 191 -4.00 20.09 -1.10
N GLU A 192 -4.64 18.90 -1.06
CA GLU A 192 -3.96 17.63 -0.83
C GLU A 192 -3.06 17.25 -2.01
N VAL A 193 -3.51 17.51 -3.25
CA VAL A 193 -2.72 17.33 -4.48
C VAL A 193 -1.46 18.20 -4.42
N GLU A 194 -1.61 19.49 -4.11
CA GLU A 194 -0.50 20.43 -4.03
C GLU A 194 0.48 20.07 -2.90
N ALA A 195 -0.03 19.76 -1.71
CA ALA A 195 0.81 19.34 -0.58
C ALA A 195 1.61 18.07 -0.89
N ALA A 196 0.95 17.07 -1.48
CA ALA A 196 1.61 15.83 -1.91
C ALA A 196 2.64 16.08 -3.00
N PHE A 197 2.35 16.95 -3.98
CA PHE A 197 3.29 17.33 -5.01
C PHE A 197 4.52 18.03 -4.42
N LEU A 198 4.35 19.03 -3.56
CA LEU A 198 5.47 19.78 -2.96
C LEU A 198 6.36 18.87 -2.11
N TYR A 199 5.75 17.94 -1.36
CA TYR A 199 6.47 16.91 -0.63
C TYR A 199 7.32 16.04 -1.56
N ASP A 200 6.74 15.55 -2.65
CA ASP A 200 7.43 14.71 -3.62
C ASP A 200 8.52 15.47 -4.39
N TRP A 201 8.22 16.69 -4.83
CA TRP A 201 9.12 17.59 -5.54
C TRP A 201 10.41 17.85 -4.74
N SER A 202 10.29 18.09 -3.43
CA SER A 202 11.44 18.30 -2.55
C SER A 202 12.43 17.11 -2.51
N ARG A 203 11.97 15.93 -2.93
CA ARG A 203 12.76 14.69 -2.99
C ARG A 203 13.29 14.39 -4.39
N ILE A 204 12.76 15.04 -5.42
CA ILE A 204 13.28 14.93 -6.79
C ILE A 204 14.55 15.76 -6.90
N ARG A 205 15.65 15.14 -7.36
CA ARG A 205 16.91 15.84 -7.66
C ARG A 205 16.84 16.48 -9.04
N VAL A 206 15.97 17.47 -9.19
CA VAL A 206 15.75 18.14 -10.48
C VAL A 206 17.02 18.80 -11.00
N GLU A 207 17.95 19.19 -10.12
CA GLU A 207 19.28 19.72 -10.47
C GLU A 207 20.11 18.76 -11.32
N ASP A 208 19.88 17.44 -11.19
CA ASP A 208 20.57 16.42 -11.96
C ASP A 208 19.96 16.20 -13.35
N ILE A 209 18.78 16.77 -13.59
CA ILE A 209 18.03 16.69 -14.85
C ILE A 209 18.20 18.01 -15.61
N GLU A 210 17.89 19.13 -14.97
CA GLU A 210 17.92 20.47 -15.57
C GLU A 210 18.83 21.41 -14.77
N LYS A 211 19.73 22.10 -15.46
CA LYS A 211 20.74 22.99 -14.85
C LYS A 211 20.25 24.43 -14.76
N ASP A 212 19.41 24.88 -15.69
CA ASP A 212 18.85 26.23 -15.66
C ASP A 212 17.79 26.35 -14.55
N PRO A 213 17.96 27.23 -13.54
CA PRO A 213 16.95 27.47 -12.52
C PRO A 213 15.58 27.85 -13.07
N ARG A 214 15.52 28.63 -14.15
CA ARG A 214 14.24 29.07 -14.73
C ARG A 214 13.46 27.92 -15.35
N GLU A 215 14.15 27.03 -16.04
CA GLU A 215 13.52 25.81 -16.59
C GLU A 215 13.05 24.88 -15.47
N ARG A 216 13.76 24.83 -14.33
CA ARG A 216 13.31 24.06 -13.16
C ARG A 216 12.00 24.59 -12.58
N ASP A 217 11.84 25.91 -12.48
CA ASP A 217 10.60 26.52 -12.01
C ASP A 217 9.43 26.19 -12.96
N LEU A 218 9.65 26.29 -14.28
CA LEU A 218 8.65 25.92 -15.29
C LEU A 218 8.28 24.42 -15.24
N LEU A 219 9.26 23.55 -15.04
CA LEU A 219 9.02 22.11 -14.86
C LEU A 219 8.21 21.82 -13.60
N GLN A 220 8.49 22.54 -12.50
CA GLN A 220 7.74 22.41 -11.25
C GLN A 220 6.27 22.79 -11.46
N GLU A 221 6.01 23.95 -12.07
CA GLU A 221 4.65 24.42 -12.36
C GLU A 221 3.90 23.43 -13.27
N LEU A 222 4.57 22.94 -14.32
CA LEU A 222 3.99 21.97 -15.25
C LEU A 222 3.66 20.64 -14.58
N LEU A 223 4.55 20.12 -13.74
CA LEU A 223 4.31 18.88 -13.01
C LEU A 223 3.22 19.03 -11.96
N LEU A 224 3.17 20.16 -11.24
CA LEU A 224 2.08 20.46 -10.31
C LEU A 224 0.74 20.45 -11.03
N LEU A 225 0.66 21.12 -12.18
CA LEU A 225 -0.55 21.18 -13.01
C LEU A 225 -1.03 19.81 -13.49
N ARG A 226 -0.12 18.83 -13.62
CA ARG A 226 -0.41 17.47 -14.13
C ARG A 226 -0.22 16.37 -13.10
N PHE A 227 -0.08 16.73 -11.83
CA PHE A 227 0.33 15.78 -10.79
C PHE A 227 -0.75 14.72 -10.56
N SER A 228 -2.02 15.10 -10.54
CA SER A 228 -3.15 14.18 -10.36
C SER A 228 -3.20 13.11 -11.44
N GLU A 229 -3.05 13.50 -12.71
CA GLU A 229 -3.03 12.55 -13.83
C GLU A 229 -1.80 11.64 -13.75
N LEU A 230 -0.60 12.20 -13.53
CA LEU A 230 0.63 11.41 -13.39
C LEU A 230 0.55 10.42 -12.22
N ASN A 231 0.00 10.86 -11.08
CA ASN A 231 -0.26 10.00 -9.93
C ASN A 231 -1.26 8.89 -10.27
N ALA A 232 -2.33 9.17 -11.04
CA ALA A 232 -3.26 8.14 -11.49
C ALA A 232 -2.56 7.08 -12.36
N GLY A 233 -1.66 7.49 -13.25
CA GLY A 233 -0.81 6.60 -14.03
C GLY A 233 0.09 5.71 -13.15
N TYR A 234 0.74 6.31 -12.15
CA TYR A 234 1.53 5.59 -11.15
C TYR A 234 0.67 4.57 -10.39
N MET A 235 -0.46 5.00 -9.85
CA MET A 235 -1.35 4.19 -9.01
C MET A 235 -1.93 3.00 -9.78
N HIS A 236 -2.17 3.14 -11.09
CA HIS A 236 -2.61 2.03 -11.93
C HIS A 236 -1.60 0.87 -11.91
N TYR A 237 -0.32 1.16 -12.21
CA TYR A 237 0.73 0.13 -12.24
C TYR A 237 1.18 -0.32 -10.85
N ALA A 238 1.19 0.60 -9.87
CA ALA A 238 1.45 0.26 -8.47
C ALA A 238 0.24 -0.44 -7.80
N THR A 239 -0.85 -0.70 -8.55
CA THR A 239 -2.09 -1.37 -8.10
C THR A 239 -2.71 -0.73 -6.85
N GLY A 240 -2.57 0.60 -6.78
CA GLY A 240 -3.05 1.43 -5.68
C GLY A 240 -2.14 1.48 -4.45
N SER A 241 -0.89 1.02 -4.58
CA SER A 241 0.12 1.20 -3.54
C SER A 241 0.87 2.50 -3.77
N SER A 242 0.88 3.35 -2.77
CA SER A 242 1.88 4.42 -2.65
C SER A 242 3.17 3.95 -1.95
N GLU A 243 3.08 2.84 -1.19
CA GLU A 243 4.13 2.35 -0.31
C GLU A 243 5.19 1.65 -1.14
N LEU A 244 6.45 1.83 -0.73
CA LEU A 244 7.61 1.32 -1.48
C LEU A 244 7.63 -0.20 -1.60
N THR A 245 7.14 -0.93 -0.59
CA THR A 245 7.13 -2.40 -0.58
C THR A 245 6.31 -2.98 -1.72
N TYR A 246 5.34 -2.22 -2.24
CA TYR A 246 4.46 -2.63 -3.32
C TYR A 246 4.34 -1.57 -4.43
N GLY A 247 5.35 -0.70 -4.57
CA GLY A 247 5.37 0.31 -5.63
C GLY A 247 5.48 -0.31 -7.03
N MET A 248 5.71 0.55 -8.03
CA MET A 248 5.82 0.14 -9.43
C MET A 248 7.23 -0.41 -9.71
N ASN A 249 7.35 -1.65 -10.12
CA ASN A 249 8.64 -2.23 -10.48
C ASN A 249 9.15 -1.74 -11.85
N GLY A 250 10.42 -2.03 -12.15
CA GLY A 250 11.04 -1.59 -13.41
C GLY A 250 10.39 -2.13 -14.68
N ALA A 251 9.85 -3.36 -14.65
CA ALA A 251 9.14 -3.91 -15.79
C ALA A 251 7.79 -3.22 -16.01
N GLU A 252 7.06 -2.92 -14.93
CA GLU A 252 5.83 -2.11 -14.96
C GLU A 252 6.09 -0.69 -15.49
N PHE A 253 7.18 -0.05 -15.06
CA PHE A 253 7.57 1.26 -15.57
C PHE A 253 7.96 1.21 -17.06
N SER A 254 8.73 0.21 -17.47
CA SER A 254 9.07 0.01 -18.89
C SER A 254 7.82 -0.24 -19.73
N HIS A 255 6.84 -0.96 -19.19
CA HIS A 255 5.57 -1.20 -19.86
C HIS A 255 4.74 0.09 -19.97
N PHE A 256 4.67 0.90 -18.91
CA PHE A 256 4.05 2.22 -18.96
C PHE A 256 4.65 3.11 -20.06
N LEU A 257 5.97 3.18 -20.15
CA LEU A 257 6.65 3.98 -21.18
C LEU A 257 6.37 3.46 -22.60
N HIS A 258 6.25 2.15 -22.75
CA HIS A 258 5.86 1.51 -24.01
C HIS A 258 4.42 1.83 -24.40
N GLU A 259 3.49 1.80 -23.45
CA GLU A 259 2.11 2.24 -23.67
C GLU A 259 2.01 3.73 -24.01
N CYS A 260 2.95 4.55 -23.54
CA CYS A 260 3.07 5.96 -23.90
C CYS A 260 3.79 6.18 -25.24
N GLU A 261 4.25 5.14 -25.94
CA GLU A 261 5.05 5.25 -27.17
C GLU A 261 6.36 6.05 -26.98
N LEU A 262 6.91 6.09 -25.75
CA LEU A 262 8.17 6.77 -25.44
C LEU A 262 9.38 5.86 -25.67
N THR A 263 9.20 4.56 -25.48
CA THR A 263 10.23 3.53 -25.60
C THR A 263 9.60 2.24 -26.10
N ARG A 264 10.37 1.36 -26.72
CA ARG A 264 9.91 0.02 -27.11
C ARG A 264 10.38 -1.03 -26.12
N PHE A 265 9.43 -1.73 -25.50
CA PHE A 265 9.68 -2.72 -24.44
C PHE A 265 10.63 -3.85 -24.87
N HIS A 266 10.60 -4.23 -26.16
CA HIS A 266 11.43 -5.30 -26.71
C HIS A 266 12.78 -4.83 -27.28
N GLU A 267 13.01 -3.52 -27.37
CA GLU A 267 14.25 -2.99 -27.93
C GLU A 267 15.33 -2.86 -26.84
N SER A 268 16.43 -3.58 -27.03
CA SER A 268 17.53 -3.63 -26.04
C SER A 268 18.16 -2.25 -25.74
N ASN A 269 18.14 -1.33 -26.70
CA ASN A 269 18.68 0.03 -26.48
C ASN A 269 17.77 0.83 -25.55
N ASP A 270 16.47 0.80 -25.79
CA ASP A 270 15.47 1.50 -24.99
C ASP A 270 15.43 0.95 -23.57
N GLN A 271 15.50 -0.38 -23.44
CA GLN A 271 15.61 -1.04 -22.15
C GLN A 271 16.82 -0.57 -21.32
N LYS A 272 17.99 -0.41 -21.95
CA LYS A 272 19.18 0.16 -21.28
C LYS A 272 18.96 1.60 -20.84
N VAL A 273 18.21 2.40 -21.60
CA VAL A 273 17.85 3.77 -21.22
C VAL A 273 16.96 3.75 -19.97
N VAL A 274 15.94 2.88 -19.95
CA VAL A 274 15.03 2.72 -18.82
C VAL A 274 15.76 2.22 -17.57
N GLU A 275 16.56 1.16 -17.68
CA GLU A 275 17.36 0.63 -16.56
C GLU A 275 18.32 1.68 -15.99
N LYS A 276 18.96 2.47 -16.86
CA LYS A 276 19.82 3.57 -16.44
C LYS A 276 19.03 4.65 -15.70
N ALA A 277 17.87 5.06 -16.20
CA ALA A 277 17.02 6.06 -15.56
C ALA A 277 16.54 5.60 -14.17
N ILE A 278 16.10 4.35 -14.05
CA ILE A 278 15.71 3.74 -12.76
C ILE A 278 16.90 3.69 -11.81
N SER A 279 18.04 3.18 -12.27
CA SER A 279 19.25 3.04 -11.45
C SER A 279 19.76 4.38 -10.92
N GLN A 280 19.67 5.45 -11.73
CA GLN A 280 20.02 6.79 -11.29
C GLN A 280 19.04 7.32 -10.25
N THR A 281 17.76 7.03 -10.41
CA THR A 281 16.71 7.50 -9.51
C THR A 281 16.78 6.82 -8.13
N LEU A 282 16.93 5.49 -8.10
CA LEU A 282 16.94 4.69 -6.87
C LEU A 282 18.16 4.95 -5.98
N ARG A 283 19.26 5.49 -6.52
CA ARG A 283 20.44 5.91 -5.72
C ARG A 283 20.12 7.02 -4.73
N HIS A 284 19.06 7.78 -4.99
CA HIS A 284 18.73 8.98 -4.23
C HIS A 284 17.44 8.84 -3.42
N ASP A 285 16.66 7.77 -3.62
CA ASP A 285 15.45 7.53 -2.84
C ASP A 285 15.80 6.89 -1.49
N GLY A 286 15.98 7.72 -0.47
CA GLY A 286 16.34 7.29 0.89
C GLY A 286 15.29 6.41 1.57
N LEU A 287 14.10 6.24 0.98
CA LEU A 287 13.06 5.35 1.49
C LEU A 287 13.10 3.95 0.87
N VAL A 288 13.87 3.73 -0.20
CA VAL A 288 13.99 2.40 -0.83
C VAL A 288 14.96 1.54 -0.04
N ALA A 289 14.46 0.47 0.58
CA ALA A 289 15.32 -0.54 1.17
C ALA A 289 16.26 -1.12 0.10
N MET A 290 17.53 -1.33 0.43
CA MET A 290 18.54 -1.83 -0.52
C MET A 290 18.20 -3.20 -1.14
N SER A 291 17.26 -3.95 -0.55
CA SER A 291 16.72 -5.20 -1.10
C SER A 291 15.68 -4.98 -2.22
N ASP A 292 15.03 -3.82 -2.28
CA ASP A 292 13.92 -3.51 -3.19
C ASP A 292 14.37 -2.65 -4.38
N ARG A 293 15.63 -2.84 -4.84
CA ARG A 293 16.29 -2.07 -5.92
C ARG A 293 15.61 -2.15 -7.31
N GLY A 294 14.44 -2.76 -7.41
CA GLY A 294 13.63 -2.80 -8.62
C GLY A 294 12.34 -2.00 -8.55
N THR A 295 11.97 -1.43 -7.39
CA THR A 295 10.65 -0.85 -7.16
C THR A 295 10.72 0.67 -6.97
N LEU A 296 9.94 1.40 -7.78
CA LEU A 296 9.79 2.84 -7.77
C LEU A 296 8.64 3.26 -6.84
N SER A 297 8.96 4.19 -5.93
CA SER A 297 7.95 5.04 -5.29
C SER A 297 7.33 5.99 -6.33
N ARG A 298 6.29 6.75 -5.94
CA ARG A 298 5.73 7.80 -6.80
C ARG A 298 6.77 8.85 -7.19
N VAL A 299 7.61 9.27 -6.24
CA VAL A 299 8.77 10.16 -6.49
C VAL A 299 9.73 9.51 -7.49
N GLY A 300 10.03 8.22 -7.29
CA GLY A 300 10.88 7.45 -8.19
C GLY A 300 10.33 7.39 -9.61
N PHE A 301 9.02 7.21 -9.76
CA PHE A 301 8.34 7.24 -11.04
C PHE A 301 8.49 8.59 -11.75
N LEU A 302 8.18 9.70 -11.07
CA LEU A 302 8.27 11.04 -11.66
C LEU A 302 9.72 11.37 -12.09
N HIS A 303 10.69 11.06 -11.23
CA HIS A 303 12.10 11.28 -11.53
C HIS A 303 12.58 10.40 -12.71
N ALA A 304 12.22 9.12 -12.72
CA ALA A 304 12.57 8.22 -13.83
C ALA A 304 11.92 8.66 -15.15
N LEU A 305 10.66 9.12 -15.11
CA LEU A 305 9.94 9.62 -16.29
C LEU A 305 10.63 10.85 -16.89
N LEU A 306 10.99 11.83 -16.07
CA LEU A 306 11.74 13.01 -16.53
C LEU A 306 13.06 12.61 -17.19
N ARG A 307 13.81 11.65 -16.60
CA ARG A 307 15.07 11.16 -17.17
C ARG A 307 14.89 10.44 -18.49
N VAL A 308 13.82 9.65 -18.65
CA VAL A 308 13.53 8.99 -19.91
C VAL A 308 13.17 10.00 -20.98
N VAL A 309 12.27 10.95 -20.70
CA VAL A 309 11.92 12.02 -21.64
C VAL A 309 13.15 12.82 -22.06
N GLN A 310 14.04 13.14 -21.12
CA GLN A 310 15.31 13.79 -21.43
C GLN A 310 16.20 12.94 -22.35
N ALA A 311 16.27 11.62 -22.12
CA ALA A 311 17.12 10.72 -22.88
C ALA A 311 16.60 10.43 -24.30
N VAL A 312 15.28 10.39 -24.49
CA VAL A 312 14.65 10.12 -25.80
C VAL A 312 14.43 11.40 -26.61
N SER A 313 14.42 12.57 -25.96
CA SER A 313 14.39 13.85 -26.65
C SER A 313 15.70 14.09 -27.41
N SER A 314 15.58 14.34 -28.71
CA SER A 314 16.65 14.92 -29.54
C SER A 314 16.41 16.41 -29.83
N SER A 315 15.40 17.00 -29.20
CA SER A 315 14.99 18.38 -29.44
C SER A 315 16.02 19.36 -28.89
N LYS A 316 16.21 20.47 -29.63
CA LYS A 316 16.96 21.63 -29.15
C LYS A 316 16.10 22.62 -28.36
N ALA A 317 14.78 22.38 -28.32
CA ALA A 317 13.86 23.21 -27.55
C ALA A 317 14.18 23.10 -26.04
N PRO A 318 13.76 24.10 -25.24
CA PRO A 318 13.79 23.99 -23.79
C PRO A 318 13.18 22.68 -23.29
N PHE A 319 13.74 22.13 -22.21
CA PHE A 319 13.31 20.82 -21.72
C PHE A 319 11.86 20.86 -21.23
N SER A 320 11.44 21.95 -20.58
CA SER A 320 10.05 22.16 -20.15
C SER A 320 9.05 22.08 -21.32
N GLU A 321 9.34 22.75 -22.44
CA GLU A 321 8.50 22.71 -23.65
C GLU A 321 8.44 21.30 -24.26
N THR A 322 9.58 20.61 -24.31
CA THR A 322 9.62 19.24 -24.83
C THR A 322 8.83 18.28 -23.96
N PHE A 323 8.97 18.39 -22.64
CA PHE A 323 8.24 17.57 -21.69
C PHE A 323 6.73 17.84 -21.74
N ASP A 324 6.29 19.10 -21.82
CA ASP A 324 4.88 19.47 -21.99
C ASP A 324 4.28 18.89 -23.28
N SER A 325 5.04 18.95 -24.38
CA SER A 325 4.63 18.37 -25.66
C SER A 325 4.41 16.85 -25.54
N MET A 326 5.36 16.11 -24.95
CA MET A 326 5.22 14.66 -24.73
C MET A 326 4.10 14.33 -23.74
N LEU A 327 3.92 15.13 -22.69
CA LEU A 327 2.80 14.97 -21.75
C LEU A 327 1.47 15.03 -22.49
N LYS A 328 1.25 16.07 -23.30
CA LYS A 328 -0.01 16.28 -24.01
C LYS A 328 -0.25 15.27 -25.13
N ALA A 329 0.80 14.93 -25.89
CA ALA A 329 0.67 14.10 -27.07
C ALA A 329 0.58 12.60 -26.75
N GLN A 330 1.30 12.14 -25.72
CA GLN A 330 1.57 10.72 -25.50
C GLN A 330 1.17 10.25 -24.10
N ILE A 331 1.67 10.92 -23.05
CA ILE A 331 1.57 10.41 -21.68
C ILE A 331 0.15 10.57 -21.12
N LEU A 332 -0.44 11.77 -21.17
CA LEU A 332 -1.76 12.05 -20.59
C LEU A 332 -2.90 11.30 -21.31
N PRO A 333 -2.91 11.18 -22.65
CA PRO A 333 -3.89 10.32 -23.34
C PRO A 333 -3.78 8.86 -22.90
N THR A 334 -2.56 8.36 -22.74
CA THR A 334 -2.30 6.99 -22.26
C THR A 334 -2.82 6.78 -20.84
N ILE A 335 -2.49 7.69 -19.92
CA ILE A 335 -3.00 7.64 -18.55
C ILE A 335 -4.52 7.67 -18.53
N THR A 336 -5.15 8.57 -19.29
CA THR A 336 -6.60 8.67 -19.38
C THR A 336 -7.20 7.34 -19.82
N ARG A 337 -6.66 6.73 -20.87
CA ARG A 337 -7.11 5.40 -21.34
C ARG A 337 -6.92 4.31 -20.28
N LEU A 338 -5.78 4.30 -19.57
CA LEU A 338 -5.47 3.30 -18.55
C LEU A 338 -6.31 3.47 -17.28
N THR A 339 -6.83 4.67 -17.00
CA THR A 339 -7.46 5.01 -15.72
C THR A 339 -8.95 5.31 -15.79
N SER A 340 -9.51 5.41 -16.99
CA SER A 340 -10.94 5.68 -17.21
C SER A 340 -11.69 4.50 -17.85
N GLY A 341 -13.01 4.56 -17.79
CA GLY A 341 -13.92 3.62 -18.44
C GLY A 341 -14.64 2.69 -17.45
N PRO A 342 -15.69 1.98 -17.91
CA PRO A 342 -16.64 1.29 -17.03
C PRO A 342 -15.99 0.26 -16.10
N PHE A 343 -14.98 -0.46 -16.60
CA PHE A 343 -14.23 -1.41 -15.78
C PHE A 343 -13.42 -0.68 -14.69
N ARG A 344 -12.80 0.46 -15.01
CA ARG A 344 -11.93 1.21 -14.09
C ARG A 344 -12.71 1.87 -12.97
N ASP A 345 -13.95 2.26 -13.22
CA ASP A 345 -14.90 2.73 -12.19
C ASP A 345 -15.13 1.68 -11.09
N HIS A 346 -14.93 0.40 -11.42
CA HIS A 346 -14.96 -0.69 -10.45
C HIS A 346 -13.58 -0.96 -9.85
N SER A 347 -12.53 -1.11 -10.67
CA SER A 347 -11.21 -1.54 -10.19
C SER A 347 -10.46 -0.46 -9.40
N HIS A 348 -10.68 0.82 -9.68
CA HIS A 348 -9.99 1.94 -8.99
C HIS A 348 -10.77 2.47 -7.79
N HIS A 349 -11.92 1.88 -7.46
CA HIS A 349 -12.66 2.25 -6.26
C HIS A 349 -11.90 1.81 -4.98
N ASP A 350 -11.92 2.63 -3.94
CA ASP A 350 -11.07 2.49 -2.73
C ASP A 350 -11.18 1.10 -2.10
N LYS A 351 -12.42 0.60 -1.95
CA LYS A 351 -12.69 -0.75 -1.45
C LYS A 351 -12.03 -1.85 -2.28
N MET A 352 -11.99 -1.71 -3.61
CA MET A 352 -11.33 -2.67 -4.50
C MET A 352 -9.82 -2.55 -4.44
N VAL A 353 -9.29 -1.33 -4.37
CA VAL A 353 -7.86 -1.08 -4.14
C VAL A 353 -7.40 -1.74 -2.84
N ALA A 354 -8.16 -1.59 -1.74
CA ALA A 354 -7.87 -2.25 -0.47
C ALA A 354 -7.85 -3.78 -0.59
N ILE A 355 -8.79 -4.37 -1.35
CA ILE A 355 -8.82 -5.81 -1.64
C ILE A 355 -7.58 -6.22 -2.44
N PHE A 356 -7.19 -5.46 -3.46
CA PHE A 356 -5.98 -5.74 -4.23
C PHE A 356 -4.73 -5.69 -3.33
N GLN A 357 -4.59 -4.67 -2.49
CA GLN A 357 -3.46 -4.53 -1.57
C GLN A 357 -3.39 -5.67 -0.56
N GLU A 358 -4.51 -6.07 0.04
CA GLU A 358 -4.56 -7.20 0.96
C GLU A 358 -4.18 -8.53 0.27
N ALA A 359 -4.60 -8.70 -0.98
CA ALA A 359 -4.32 -9.89 -1.78
C ALA A 359 -2.88 -9.93 -2.36
N LYS A 360 -2.30 -8.75 -2.62
CA LYS A 360 -1.06 -8.55 -3.39
C LYS A 360 0.11 -9.44 -2.94
N PRO A 361 0.42 -9.60 -1.64
CA PRO A 361 1.60 -10.39 -1.22
C PRO A 361 1.51 -11.86 -1.63
N LYS A 362 0.30 -12.43 -1.65
CA LYS A 362 0.08 -13.82 -2.07
C LYS A 362 0.00 -13.93 -3.60
N LEU A 363 -0.69 -12.98 -4.23
CA LEU A 363 -0.82 -12.93 -5.68
C LEU A 363 0.53 -12.75 -6.37
N LEU A 364 1.43 -11.91 -5.86
CA LEU A 364 2.79 -11.75 -6.39
C LEU A 364 3.59 -13.07 -6.35
N LYS A 365 3.42 -13.88 -5.29
CA LYS A 365 4.08 -15.19 -5.19
C LYS A 365 3.52 -16.19 -6.21
N LEU A 366 2.21 -16.16 -6.46
CA LEU A 366 1.56 -17.00 -7.48
C LEU A 366 1.97 -16.55 -8.88
N TYR A 367 1.93 -15.24 -9.14
CA TYR A 367 2.40 -14.63 -10.37
C TYR A 367 3.84 -15.08 -10.69
N ALA A 368 4.76 -14.94 -9.74
CA ALA A 368 6.16 -15.35 -9.93
C ALA A 368 6.31 -16.87 -10.16
N LYS A 369 5.53 -17.69 -9.45
CA LYS A 369 5.51 -19.15 -9.63
C LYS A 369 5.08 -19.51 -11.06
N TYR A 370 3.95 -18.99 -11.54
CA TYR A 370 3.45 -19.32 -12.87
C TYR A 370 4.33 -18.74 -13.98
N ALA A 371 4.91 -17.56 -13.77
CA ALA A 371 5.93 -17.01 -14.66
C ALA A 371 7.11 -17.97 -14.79
N GLN A 372 7.60 -18.53 -13.67
CA GLN A 372 8.72 -19.47 -13.67
C GLN A 372 8.35 -20.83 -14.31
N ASP A 373 7.19 -21.39 -13.96
CA ASP A 373 6.73 -22.69 -14.45
C ASP A 373 6.50 -22.69 -15.98
N HIS A 374 6.12 -21.53 -16.54
CA HIS A 374 5.84 -21.33 -17.96
C HIS A 374 6.94 -20.54 -18.68
N ALA A 375 8.08 -20.33 -18.04
CA ALA A 375 9.24 -19.72 -18.69
C ALA A 375 9.71 -20.60 -19.86
N PRO A 376 10.12 -20.02 -21.00
CA PRO A 376 10.73 -20.78 -22.09
C PRO A 376 11.92 -21.58 -21.53
N LYS A 377 11.81 -22.91 -21.55
CA LYS A 377 12.92 -23.75 -21.07
C LYS A 377 14.09 -23.49 -22.01
N PRO A 378 15.28 -23.10 -21.49
CA PRO A 378 16.45 -22.95 -22.33
C PRO A 378 16.66 -24.32 -22.98
N SER A 379 16.56 -24.38 -24.32
CA SER A 379 16.80 -25.61 -25.05
C SER A 379 18.20 -26.05 -24.64
N ILE A 380 18.30 -27.09 -23.82
CA ILE A 380 19.59 -27.69 -23.49
C ILE A 380 20.07 -28.20 -24.83
N ARG A 381 20.91 -27.42 -25.51
CA ARG A 381 21.64 -27.86 -26.69
C ARG A 381 22.41 -29.06 -26.21
N LYS A 382 21.83 -30.26 -26.40
CA LYS A 382 22.58 -31.50 -26.34
C LYS A 382 23.74 -31.23 -27.27
N LYS A 383 24.94 -31.20 -26.70
CA LYS A 383 26.21 -31.16 -27.41
C LYS A 383 26.22 -32.41 -28.27
N SER A 384 25.61 -32.29 -29.44
CA SER A 384 25.52 -33.32 -30.45
C SER A 384 26.87 -33.27 -31.13
N ASP A 385 27.75 -34.18 -30.72
CA ASP A 385 28.88 -34.62 -31.53
C ASP A 385 28.29 -35.32 -32.76
N ASN A 386 27.81 -34.54 -33.74
CA ASN A 386 27.56 -35.04 -35.08
C ASN A 386 27.61 -33.88 -36.07
N PRO A 387 28.63 -33.81 -36.94
CA PRO A 387 28.62 -32.91 -38.08
C PRO A 387 27.72 -33.53 -39.17
N GLU A 388 27.15 -32.68 -40.03
CA GLU A 388 26.46 -33.03 -41.28
C GLU A 388 25.01 -33.52 -41.14
N THR A 389 24.05 -32.59 -41.10
CA THR A 389 23.12 -32.38 -42.22
C THR A 389 22.43 -31.02 -42.05
N GLU A 390 22.66 -30.13 -43.01
CA GLU A 390 21.91 -28.88 -43.17
C GLU A 390 20.47 -29.22 -43.59
N ASP A 391 19.48 -28.79 -42.81
CA ASP A 391 18.17 -28.38 -43.35
C ASP A 391 17.35 -27.59 -42.32
N GLY A 392 17.30 -26.27 -42.53
CA GLY A 392 16.07 -25.48 -42.56
C GLY A 392 15.16 -25.31 -41.33
N SER A 393 15.51 -25.75 -40.13
CA SER A 393 14.64 -25.51 -38.96
C SER A 393 14.78 -24.08 -38.43
N VAL A 394 13.86 -23.19 -38.83
CA VAL A 394 13.67 -21.85 -38.26
C VAL A 394 13.48 -21.98 -36.75
N SER A 395 14.50 -21.60 -35.99
CA SER A 395 14.44 -21.57 -34.54
C SER A 395 13.54 -20.41 -34.12
N ALA A 396 12.52 -20.70 -33.32
CA ALA A 396 11.65 -19.67 -32.75
C ALA A 396 12.51 -18.65 -31.98
N PRO A 397 12.29 -17.35 -32.14
CA PRO A 397 13.03 -16.32 -31.43
C PRO A 397 12.77 -16.46 -29.94
N SER A 398 13.74 -16.96 -29.19
CA SER A 398 13.70 -16.91 -27.73
C SER A 398 13.83 -15.44 -27.32
N CYS A 399 12.75 -14.83 -26.83
CA CYS A 399 12.82 -13.49 -26.25
C CYS A 399 13.88 -13.50 -25.14
N PRO A 400 14.94 -12.67 -25.23
CA PRO A 400 15.90 -12.55 -24.15
C PRO A 400 15.20 -12.03 -22.88
N PRO A 401 15.67 -12.39 -21.68
CA PRO A 401 15.11 -11.86 -20.44
C PRO A 401 15.22 -10.33 -20.44
N VAL A 402 14.09 -9.67 -20.17
CA VAL A 402 13.91 -8.20 -20.16
C VAL A 402 14.95 -7.53 -19.24
N SER A 403 15.27 -8.13 -18.11
CA SER A 403 16.42 -7.71 -17.31
C SER A 403 16.82 -8.86 -16.41
N THR A 404 18.11 -8.96 -16.08
CA THR A 404 18.56 -9.88 -15.02
C THR A 404 18.20 -9.37 -13.62
N THR A 405 17.79 -8.10 -13.51
CA THR A 405 17.49 -7.43 -12.23
C THR A 405 15.99 -7.28 -11.95
N TRP A 406 15.13 -7.52 -12.95
CA TRP A 406 13.68 -7.39 -12.80
C TRP A 406 13.01 -8.75 -12.59
N PRO A 407 11.83 -8.79 -11.95
CA PRO A 407 11.05 -10.00 -11.83
C PRO A 407 10.72 -10.59 -13.21
N LEU A 408 10.68 -11.91 -13.28
CA LEU A 408 10.21 -12.61 -14.47
C LEU A 408 8.73 -12.28 -14.69
N LEU A 409 8.39 -11.93 -15.94
CA LEU A 409 7.01 -11.62 -16.31
C LEU A 409 6.19 -12.90 -16.55
N LEU A 410 4.90 -12.83 -16.24
CA LEU A 410 3.94 -13.89 -16.53
C LEU A 410 3.57 -13.85 -18.01
N SER A 411 3.59 -14.98 -18.71
CA SER A 411 3.05 -15.04 -20.08
C SER A 411 1.53 -15.16 -20.07
N ALA A 412 0.87 -14.78 -21.17
CA ALA A 412 -0.57 -14.98 -21.33
C ALA A 412 -0.97 -16.47 -21.17
N VAL A 413 -0.12 -17.40 -21.66
CA VAL A 413 -0.32 -18.84 -21.46
C VAL A 413 -0.24 -19.21 -19.98
N GLY A 414 0.74 -18.69 -19.25
CA GLY A 414 0.89 -18.91 -17.81
C GLY A 414 -0.31 -18.40 -17.02
N LEU A 415 -0.84 -17.23 -17.38
CA LEU A 415 -2.07 -16.71 -16.78
C LEU A 415 -3.27 -17.59 -17.11
N LYS A 416 -3.46 -17.98 -18.37
CA LYS A 416 -4.57 -18.86 -18.77
C LYS A 416 -4.55 -20.17 -17.98
N SER A 417 -3.38 -20.78 -17.85
CA SER A 417 -3.13 -21.98 -17.04
C SER A 417 -3.53 -21.76 -15.57
N MET A 418 -3.14 -20.64 -14.96
CA MET A 418 -3.53 -20.27 -13.60
C MET A 418 -5.06 -20.15 -13.43
N LEU A 419 -5.76 -19.58 -14.43
CA LEU A 419 -7.21 -19.43 -14.40
C LEU A 419 -7.94 -20.78 -14.54
N TYR A 420 -7.38 -21.73 -15.31
CA TYR A 420 -7.87 -23.12 -15.32
C TYR A 420 -7.66 -23.80 -13.95
N ASP A 421 -6.46 -23.68 -13.38
CA ASP A 421 -6.13 -24.32 -12.11
C ASP A 421 -6.99 -23.82 -10.95
N CYS A 422 -7.40 -22.55 -10.96
CA CYS A 422 -8.29 -22.01 -9.93
C CYS A 422 -9.78 -22.23 -10.22
N GLY A 423 -10.11 -22.94 -11.30
CA GLY A 423 -11.49 -23.28 -11.67
C GLY A 423 -12.29 -22.11 -12.24
N MET A 424 -11.65 -21.05 -12.75
CA MET A 424 -12.36 -19.93 -13.37
C MET A 424 -13.14 -20.36 -14.60
N PHE A 425 -12.60 -21.31 -15.35
CA PHE A 425 -13.19 -21.86 -16.57
C PHE A 425 -13.94 -23.18 -16.27
N CYS A 426 -14.93 -23.11 -15.38
CA CYS A 426 -15.71 -24.29 -14.97
C CYS A 426 -16.93 -24.60 -15.85
N SER A 427 -17.33 -23.66 -16.72
CA SER A 427 -18.48 -23.78 -17.63
C SER A 427 -18.14 -23.25 -19.04
N GLY A 428 -19.00 -23.58 -20.02
CA GLY A 428 -18.79 -23.23 -21.44
C GLY A 428 -17.90 -24.22 -22.21
N THR A 429 -17.80 -24.05 -23.52
CA THR A 429 -16.88 -24.84 -24.36
C THR A 429 -15.46 -24.26 -24.32
N PRO A 430 -14.41 -25.07 -24.59
CA PRO A 430 -13.04 -24.56 -24.64
C PRO A 430 -12.85 -23.38 -25.61
N GLU A 431 -13.59 -23.35 -26.72
CA GLU A 431 -13.56 -22.26 -27.70
C GLU A 431 -14.15 -20.96 -27.14
N GLU A 432 -15.23 -21.06 -26.37
CA GLU A 432 -15.85 -19.91 -25.70
C GLU A 432 -14.91 -19.34 -24.62
N GLN A 433 -14.26 -20.22 -23.85
CA GLN A 433 -13.27 -19.85 -22.84
C GLN A 433 -12.05 -19.18 -23.47
N GLU A 434 -11.55 -19.72 -24.59
CA GLU A 434 -10.44 -19.12 -25.34
C GLU A 434 -10.80 -17.75 -25.88
N ALA A 435 -11.98 -17.62 -26.50
CA ALA A 435 -12.45 -16.35 -27.04
C ALA A 435 -12.66 -15.31 -25.94
N MET A 436 -13.16 -15.73 -24.77
CA MET A 436 -13.32 -14.87 -23.60
C MET A 436 -11.97 -14.37 -23.08
N PHE A 437 -11.01 -15.28 -22.88
CA PHE A 437 -9.67 -14.93 -22.43
C PHE A 437 -8.96 -14.01 -23.43
N GLY A 438 -9.02 -14.32 -24.73
CA GLY A 438 -8.46 -13.50 -25.79
C GLY A 438 -9.04 -12.09 -25.82
N ARG A 439 -10.36 -11.92 -25.66
CA ARG A 439 -10.99 -10.60 -25.52
C ARG A 439 -10.50 -9.85 -24.28
N ALA A 440 -10.38 -10.53 -23.13
CA ALA A 440 -9.91 -9.91 -21.90
C ALA A 440 -8.46 -9.41 -22.01
N VAL A 441 -7.60 -10.21 -22.66
CA VAL A 441 -6.26 -9.82 -23.09
C VAL A 441 -6.37 -8.56 -23.97
N ASP A 442 -7.01 -8.62 -25.13
CA ASP A 442 -7.01 -7.51 -26.11
C ASP A 442 -7.57 -6.18 -25.57
N GLN A 443 -8.48 -6.25 -24.60
CA GLN A 443 -9.02 -5.07 -23.91
C GLN A 443 -8.08 -4.48 -22.85
N SER A 444 -7.18 -5.29 -22.29
CA SER A 444 -6.18 -4.86 -21.31
C SER A 444 -4.92 -4.30 -22.00
N PHE A 445 -4.70 -4.62 -23.27
CA PHE A 445 -3.48 -4.30 -24.04
C PHE A 445 -3.67 -3.23 -25.14
N SER A 446 -2.73 -2.28 -25.21
CA SER A 446 -2.43 -1.57 -26.47
C SER A 446 -0.97 -1.70 -26.92
N GLY A 447 -0.03 -1.78 -25.98
CA GLY A 447 1.41 -1.74 -26.22
C GLY A 447 1.97 -3.01 -26.83
N MET A 448 1.69 -4.19 -26.28
CA MET A 448 2.24 -5.45 -26.82
C MET A 448 1.45 -6.04 -28.01
N ARG A 449 0.63 -5.23 -28.70
CA ARG A 449 -0.08 -5.65 -29.92
C ARG A 449 0.87 -6.01 -31.06
N GLU A 450 2.11 -5.52 -31.01
CA GLU A 450 3.18 -5.86 -31.93
C GLU A 450 3.56 -7.36 -31.90
N VAL A 451 3.28 -8.04 -30.77
CA VAL A 451 3.44 -9.49 -30.67
C VAL A 451 2.19 -10.16 -31.27
N GLU A 452 2.33 -10.68 -32.49
CA GLU A 452 1.24 -11.30 -33.26
C GLU A 452 0.56 -12.43 -32.50
N ARG A 453 1.35 -13.25 -31.78
CA ARG A 453 0.84 -14.38 -31.01
C ARG A 453 0.48 -13.96 -29.60
N VAL A 454 -0.81 -14.02 -29.28
CA VAL A 454 -1.34 -13.69 -27.94
C VAL A 454 -0.63 -14.47 -26.84
N GLU A 455 -0.32 -15.74 -27.09
CA GLU A 455 0.39 -16.66 -26.20
C GLU A 455 1.80 -16.22 -25.81
N ASP A 456 2.46 -15.45 -26.68
CA ASP A 456 3.82 -14.94 -26.45
C ASP A 456 3.82 -13.57 -25.74
N ARG A 457 2.64 -12.99 -25.49
CA ARG A 457 2.53 -11.71 -24.76
C ARG A 457 2.91 -11.90 -23.30
N MET A 458 3.74 -10.99 -22.81
CA MET A 458 4.16 -10.93 -21.41
C MET A 458 3.27 -9.92 -20.68
N LEU A 459 2.96 -10.21 -19.43
CA LEU A 459 2.02 -9.44 -18.62
C LEU A 459 2.75 -8.85 -17.44
N VAL A 460 2.56 -7.57 -17.15
CA VAL A 460 2.93 -7.03 -15.84
C VAL A 460 1.85 -7.31 -14.79
N PHE A 461 2.11 -7.02 -13.52
CA PHE A 461 1.22 -7.44 -12.44
C PHE A 461 -0.15 -6.74 -12.46
N SER A 462 -0.21 -5.45 -12.82
CA SER A 462 -1.48 -4.72 -12.98
C SER A 462 -2.38 -5.35 -14.05
N GLU A 463 -1.79 -5.78 -15.17
CA GLU A 463 -2.51 -6.44 -16.26
C GLU A 463 -2.98 -7.84 -15.88
N PHE A 464 -2.18 -8.57 -15.11
CA PHE A 464 -2.60 -9.83 -14.51
C PHE A 464 -3.89 -9.67 -13.70
N LEU A 465 -3.97 -8.63 -12.85
CA LEU A 465 -5.18 -8.35 -12.07
C LEU A 465 -6.35 -7.97 -12.98
N GLU A 466 -6.10 -7.13 -13.98
CA GLU A 466 -7.12 -6.67 -14.92
C GLU A 466 -7.73 -7.82 -15.72
N ILE A 467 -6.91 -8.66 -16.34
CA ILE A 467 -7.39 -9.79 -17.15
C ILE A 467 -8.16 -10.75 -16.26
N THR A 468 -7.65 -11.05 -15.06
CA THR A 468 -8.36 -11.90 -14.08
C THR A 468 -9.74 -11.32 -13.76
N ALA A 469 -9.83 -10.01 -13.51
CA ALA A 469 -11.09 -9.33 -13.22
C ALA A 469 -12.04 -9.31 -14.43
N ARG A 470 -11.55 -9.06 -15.65
CA ARG A 470 -12.38 -9.07 -16.88
C ARG A 470 -12.94 -10.46 -17.18
N VAL A 471 -12.12 -11.50 -17.03
CA VAL A 471 -12.58 -12.89 -17.16
C VAL A 471 -13.65 -13.17 -16.12
N ALA A 472 -13.41 -12.82 -14.86
CA ALA A 472 -14.38 -13.03 -13.78
C ALA A 472 -15.73 -12.36 -14.05
N LEU A 473 -15.71 -11.10 -14.51
CA LEU A 473 -16.93 -10.38 -14.86
C LEU A 473 -17.68 -11.10 -15.99
N THR A 474 -16.98 -11.56 -17.03
CA THR A 474 -17.62 -12.23 -18.17
C THR A 474 -18.16 -13.61 -17.82
N VAL A 475 -17.43 -14.39 -17.00
CA VAL A 475 -17.89 -15.71 -16.54
C VAL A 475 -19.12 -15.56 -15.66
N LEU A 476 -19.08 -14.64 -14.69
CA LEU A 476 -20.11 -14.54 -13.66
C LEU A 476 -21.34 -13.73 -14.10
N GLU A 477 -21.22 -12.83 -15.08
CA GLU A 477 -22.35 -12.10 -15.66
C GLU A 477 -23.44 -13.04 -16.20
N ASN A 478 -23.06 -14.22 -16.70
CA ASN A 478 -23.99 -15.20 -17.24
C ASN A 478 -24.61 -16.13 -16.19
N GLU A 479 -23.97 -16.30 -15.03
CA GLU A 479 -24.33 -17.35 -14.07
C GLU A 479 -25.12 -16.86 -12.86
N ASN A 480 -24.82 -15.68 -12.33
CA ASN A 480 -25.49 -15.11 -11.16
C ASN A 480 -25.28 -13.60 -11.18
N GLU A 481 -26.33 -12.79 -10.98
CA GLU A 481 -26.32 -11.32 -10.92
C GLU A 481 -25.47 -10.76 -9.74
N LEU A 482 -24.23 -11.22 -9.57
CA LEU A 482 -23.30 -10.74 -8.58
C LEU A 482 -22.87 -9.31 -8.96
N PRO A 483 -22.83 -8.39 -7.99
CA PRO A 483 -22.23 -7.09 -8.21
C PRO A 483 -20.80 -7.25 -8.76
N PRO A 484 -20.37 -6.43 -9.75
CA PRO A 484 -19.05 -6.54 -10.36
C PRO A 484 -17.88 -6.65 -9.37
N ARG A 485 -17.97 -5.95 -8.24
CA ARG A 485 -16.95 -5.98 -7.18
C ARG A 485 -16.85 -7.33 -6.49
N ASP A 486 -17.98 -7.98 -6.24
CA ASP A 486 -18.03 -9.28 -5.59
C ASP A 486 -17.53 -10.37 -6.54
N ALA A 487 -17.85 -10.26 -7.83
CA ALA A 487 -17.30 -11.11 -8.88
C ALA A 487 -15.76 -11.04 -8.95
N ILE A 488 -15.20 -9.82 -8.98
CA ILE A 488 -13.74 -9.62 -8.98
C ILE A 488 -13.12 -10.16 -7.68
N LYS A 489 -13.72 -9.85 -6.52
CA LYS A 489 -13.22 -10.33 -5.23
C LYS A 489 -13.18 -11.86 -5.17
N LEU A 490 -14.27 -12.53 -5.55
CA LEU A 490 -14.36 -13.99 -5.58
C LEU A 490 -13.28 -14.59 -6.49
N ALA A 491 -13.03 -13.99 -7.65
CA ALA A 491 -12.00 -14.44 -8.56
C ALA A 491 -10.59 -14.32 -7.97
N LEU A 492 -10.28 -13.21 -7.29
CA LEU A 492 -9.00 -13.06 -6.60
C LEU A 492 -8.86 -14.07 -5.45
N GLU A 493 -9.94 -14.36 -4.72
CA GLU A 493 -9.95 -15.39 -3.68
C GLU A 493 -9.71 -16.79 -4.25
N ALA A 494 -10.32 -17.11 -5.40
CA ALA A 494 -10.08 -18.35 -6.13
C ALA A 494 -8.61 -18.49 -6.54
N VAL A 495 -8.02 -17.45 -7.16
CA VAL A 495 -6.59 -17.45 -7.49
C VAL A 495 -5.73 -17.56 -6.23
N ARG A 496 -6.04 -16.80 -5.17
CA ARG A 496 -5.35 -16.89 -3.87
C ARG A 496 -5.46 -18.28 -3.26
N SER A 497 -6.48 -19.08 -3.56
CA SER A 497 -6.63 -20.43 -3.00
C SER A 497 -5.60 -21.43 -3.54
N LEU A 498 -4.97 -21.12 -4.68
CA LEU A 498 -3.99 -21.98 -5.32
C LEU A 498 -2.78 -22.27 -4.40
N PRO A 499 -2.23 -23.50 -4.45
CA PRO A 499 -1.08 -23.88 -3.64
C PRO A 499 0.22 -23.23 -4.15
N LEU A 500 0.95 -22.58 -3.24
CA LEU A 500 2.27 -22.00 -3.53
C LEU A 500 3.40 -23.03 -3.60
N LYS A 501 3.31 -24.10 -2.81
CA LYS A 501 4.25 -25.23 -2.87
C LYS A 501 3.62 -26.31 -3.73
N GLN A 502 4.33 -26.79 -4.76
CA GLN A 502 3.99 -28.08 -5.33
C GLN A 502 4.12 -29.10 -4.19
N GLU A 503 3.03 -29.78 -3.82
CA GLU A 503 3.18 -31.00 -3.04
C GLU A 503 4.03 -31.92 -3.88
N ALA A 504 5.27 -32.17 -3.45
CA ALA A 504 6.11 -33.17 -4.09
C ALA A 504 5.26 -34.45 -4.18
N PRO A 505 5.13 -35.07 -5.36
CA PRO A 505 4.31 -36.27 -5.50
C PRO A 505 4.83 -37.25 -4.45
N LYS A 506 4.00 -37.51 -3.43
CA LYS A 506 4.34 -38.50 -2.41
C LYS A 506 4.58 -39.79 -3.18
N ALA A 507 5.83 -40.20 -3.27
CA ALA A 507 6.18 -41.47 -3.87
C ALA A 507 5.32 -42.53 -3.17
N ARG A 508 4.35 -43.09 -3.90
CA ARG A 508 3.58 -44.23 -3.42
C ARG A 508 4.62 -45.33 -3.20
N LYS A 509 4.89 -45.63 -1.93
CA LYS A 509 5.72 -46.77 -1.53
C LYS A 509 4.98 -48.07 -1.81
#